data_AF-A0AAN4ZAG7-F1
#
_entry.id   AF-A0AAN4ZAG7-F1
#
_cell.length_a   1.000
_cell.length_b   1.000
_cell.length_c   1.000
_cell.angle_alpha   90.00
_cell.angle_beta   90.00
_cell.angle_gamma   90.00
#
_symmetry.space_group_name_H-M   'P 1'
#
loop_
_entity.id
_entity.type
_entity.pdbx_description
1 polymer ?
#
loop_
_entity_poly.entity_id
_entity_poly.type
_entity_poly.pdbx_seq_one_letter_code
_entity_poly.pdbx_strand_id
1 'polypeptide(L)'
;GIRGVSLTHSIPIHSIMHSLFITFLLSHLLLPSLATDTCFTCASPELEANWEVTNLPLKPKDLIFTDKCSSDTDPSLGKSCSQGVCYEAIIPLNKRVTYVRGCYASFVEETNYTRTNVNPPVCVYGPYGKDTVIDTSKNNDEKAAYAANRWCVNANDGELCNAELKYSEGLYSSPSTYFKKCTNPGVPLDRQCIECSHFGGGGDCKADSTTYCRGPYCVKYDGYLNGDVMTVRTCAPTTPFSGDECVWMESTSDFQLFGITLQLPYKAWHCYCSGDKCNPSSRVSSSLLLSILLPLFLSPFIPPFSSS
;
A
#
# COMPACT_ATOMS: atom_id res chain seq x y z
N GLY A 1 -61.70 -52.64 -9.55
CA GLY A 1 -61.10 -53.01 -8.25
C GLY A 1 -59.64 -52.63 -8.29
N ILE A 2 -59.23 -51.70 -7.42
CA ILE A 2 -57.89 -51.12 -7.36
C ILE A 2 -56.96 -52.06 -6.59
N ARG A 3 -55.75 -52.33 -7.10
CA ARG A 3 -54.60 -52.73 -6.28
C ARG A 3 -53.37 -51.97 -6.76
N GLY A 4 -52.90 -51.07 -5.89
CA GLY A 4 -51.65 -50.33 -6.06
C GLY A 4 -50.44 -51.18 -5.70
N VAL A 5 -49.31 -50.84 -6.32
CA VAL A 5 -47.98 -51.35 -5.98
C VAL A 5 -47.20 -50.19 -5.39
N SER A 6 -46.74 -50.35 -4.15
CA SER A 6 -45.83 -49.44 -3.47
C SER A 6 -44.41 -50.01 -3.55
N LEU A 7 -43.47 -49.22 -4.09
CA LEU A 7 -42.04 -49.51 -4.11
C LEU A 7 -41.34 -48.54 -3.17
N THR A 8 -41.01 -49.01 -1.97
CA THR A 8 -40.09 -48.33 -1.06
C THR A 8 -38.69 -48.87 -1.26
N HIS A 9 -37.79 -48.05 -1.83
CA HIS A 9 -36.35 -48.30 -1.85
C HIS A 9 -35.72 -47.69 -0.58
N SER A 10 -35.20 -48.54 0.30
CA SER A 10 -34.48 -48.15 1.51
C SER A 10 -32.99 -48.04 1.18
N ILE A 11 -32.46 -46.81 1.16
CA ILE A 11 -31.00 -46.59 1.03
C ILE A 11 -30.36 -46.78 2.42
N PRO A 12 -29.28 -47.58 2.54
CA PRO A 12 -28.65 -47.84 3.84
C PRO A 12 -27.90 -46.60 4.37
N ILE A 13 -28.46 -46.01 5.42
CA ILE A 13 -28.01 -44.77 6.09
C ILE A 13 -26.56 -44.86 6.60
N HIS A 14 -26.03 -46.06 6.82
CA HIS A 14 -24.67 -46.26 7.34
C HIS A 14 -23.54 -45.87 6.37
N SER A 15 -23.76 -45.89 5.05
CA SER A 15 -22.70 -45.58 4.08
C SER A 15 -22.48 -44.06 3.89
N ILE A 16 -23.52 -43.26 4.13
CA ILE A 16 -23.49 -41.80 3.97
C ILE A 16 -22.71 -41.14 5.12
N MET A 17 -22.80 -41.70 6.33
CA MET A 17 -22.19 -41.12 7.53
C MET A 17 -20.65 -41.22 7.54
N HIS A 18 -20.07 -42.30 6.99
CA HIS A 18 -18.62 -42.43 6.87
C HIS A 18 -18.02 -41.52 5.79
N SER A 19 -18.73 -41.31 4.68
CA SER A 19 -18.27 -40.43 3.59
C SER A 19 -18.26 -38.93 3.99
N LEU A 20 -19.24 -38.51 4.79
CA LEU A 20 -19.29 -37.15 5.36
C LEU A 20 -18.20 -36.91 6.41
N PHE A 21 -17.83 -37.92 7.20
CA PHE A 21 -16.77 -37.77 8.21
C PHE A 21 -15.37 -37.66 7.57
N ILE A 22 -15.11 -38.40 6.49
CA ILE A 22 -13.83 -38.36 5.77
C ILE A 22 -13.67 -37.05 4.99
N THR A 23 -14.74 -36.52 4.37
CA THR A 23 -14.70 -35.20 3.71
C THR A 23 -14.56 -34.05 4.71
N PHE A 24 -15.16 -34.14 5.90
CA PHE A 24 -14.96 -33.16 6.97
C PHE A 24 -13.52 -33.19 7.51
N LEU A 25 -12.93 -34.37 7.75
CA LEU A 25 -11.53 -34.48 8.16
C LEU A 25 -10.54 -34.00 7.07
N LEU A 26 -10.78 -34.29 5.78
CA LEU A 26 -9.94 -33.78 4.69
C LEU A 26 -10.04 -32.25 4.55
N SER A 27 -11.22 -31.67 4.83
CA SER A 27 -11.40 -30.20 4.79
C SER A 27 -10.66 -29.47 5.91
N HIS A 28 -10.36 -30.14 7.03
CA HIS A 28 -9.57 -29.57 8.13
C HIS A 28 -8.06 -29.81 7.98
N LEU A 29 -7.65 -30.84 7.24
CA LEU A 29 -6.24 -31.13 6.94
C LEU A 29 -5.67 -30.27 5.79
N LEU A 30 -6.51 -29.55 5.05
CA LEU A 30 -6.12 -28.66 3.94
C LEU A 30 -6.29 -27.17 4.25
N LEU A 31 -6.66 -26.80 5.48
CA LEU A 31 -6.51 -25.40 5.89
C LEU A 31 -5.01 -25.13 5.92
N PRO A 32 -4.46 -24.29 5.01
CA PRO A 32 -3.10 -23.82 5.17
C PRO A 32 -3.02 -23.26 6.59
N SER A 33 -2.00 -23.65 7.35
CA SER A 33 -1.76 -22.98 8.61
C SER A 33 -1.76 -21.49 8.28
N LEU A 34 -2.70 -20.74 8.87
CA LEU A 34 -2.68 -19.29 8.84
C LEU A 34 -1.43 -18.92 9.64
N ALA A 35 -0.26 -19.00 9.00
CA ALA A 35 1.00 -18.61 9.57
C ALA A 35 0.84 -17.12 9.84
N THR A 36 0.57 -16.80 11.10
CA THR A 36 0.54 -15.44 11.60
C THR A 36 1.98 -15.01 11.71
N ASP A 37 2.42 -14.10 10.85
CA ASP A 37 3.69 -13.42 11.09
C ASP A 37 3.50 -12.43 12.23
N THR A 38 4.58 -12.12 12.93
CA THR A 38 4.63 -11.02 13.88
C THR A 38 5.33 -9.85 13.19
N CYS A 39 4.75 -8.66 13.24
CA CYS A 39 5.35 -7.45 12.69
C CYS A 39 5.66 -6.50 13.84
N PHE A 40 6.76 -5.76 13.78
CA PHE A 40 6.88 -4.54 14.58
C PHE A 40 5.76 -3.58 14.20
N THR A 41 5.04 -3.05 15.19
CA THR A 41 3.90 -2.14 14.99
C THR A 41 4.11 -0.86 15.81
N CYS A 42 4.55 0.19 15.14
CA CYS A 42 4.86 1.48 15.77
C CYS A 42 4.93 2.61 14.73
N ALA A 43 4.94 3.85 15.20
CA ALA A 43 5.33 5.02 14.42
C ALA A 43 6.17 5.98 15.26
N SER A 44 6.96 6.84 14.60
CA SER A 44 7.61 7.98 15.26
C SER A 44 6.56 8.97 15.78
N PRO A 45 6.78 9.64 16.92
CA PRO A 45 5.80 10.54 17.53
C PRO A 45 5.32 11.68 16.61
N GLU A 46 6.20 12.19 15.75
CA GLU A 46 5.87 13.27 14.83
C GLU A 46 4.75 12.89 13.84
N LEU A 47 4.55 11.60 13.56
CA LEU A 47 3.52 11.11 12.66
C LEU A 47 2.12 11.09 13.29
N GLU A 48 2.00 11.28 14.61
CA GLU A 48 0.68 11.27 15.27
C GLU A 48 -0.22 12.41 14.78
N ALA A 49 0.37 13.60 14.64
CA ALA A 49 -0.28 14.83 14.18
C ALA A 49 -0.11 15.11 12.66
N ASN A 50 0.72 14.33 11.97
CA ASN A 50 1.07 14.53 10.56
C ASN A 50 0.87 13.24 9.75
N TRP A 51 -0.17 12.47 10.03
CA TRP A 51 -0.31 11.12 9.46
C TRP A 51 -0.38 11.12 7.93
N GLU A 52 -0.92 12.18 7.31
CA GLU A 52 -1.02 12.34 5.86
C GLU A 52 0.33 12.25 5.15
N VAL A 53 1.45 12.58 5.81
CA VAL A 53 2.79 12.50 5.22
C VAL A 53 3.21 11.05 4.93
N THR A 54 2.59 10.08 5.61
CA THR A 54 2.82 8.64 5.37
C THR A 54 2.20 8.17 4.07
N ASN A 55 1.21 8.89 3.55
CA ASN A 55 0.34 8.46 2.45
C ASN A 55 -0.42 7.15 2.70
N LEU A 56 -0.48 6.67 3.93
CA LEU A 56 -1.22 5.47 4.32
C LEU A 56 -2.66 5.83 4.71
N PRO A 57 -3.70 5.32 4.04
CA PRO A 57 -5.07 5.79 4.23
C PRO A 57 -5.61 5.57 5.66
N LEU A 58 -5.13 4.53 6.35
CA LEU A 58 -5.57 4.20 7.71
C LEU A 58 -4.46 4.43 8.75
N LYS A 59 -4.80 5.16 9.82
CA LYS A 59 -4.04 5.22 11.06
C LYS A 59 -4.61 4.21 12.07
N PRO A 60 -3.95 3.08 12.34
CA PRO A 60 -4.46 2.09 13.30
C PRO A 60 -4.64 2.71 14.68
N LYS A 61 -5.77 2.42 15.33
CA LYS A 61 -6.10 2.99 16.66
C LYS A 61 -5.15 2.54 17.77
N ASP A 62 -4.51 1.40 17.59
CA ASP A 62 -3.57 0.80 18.54
C ASP A 62 -2.12 0.91 18.09
N LEU A 63 -1.83 1.81 17.15
CA LEU A 63 -0.46 2.12 16.75
C LEU A 63 0.27 2.83 17.90
N ILE A 64 1.42 2.30 18.30
CA ILE A 64 2.25 2.89 19.36
C ILE A 64 3.14 3.97 18.77
N PHE A 65 3.00 5.21 19.24
CA PHE A 65 3.87 6.33 18.88
C PHE A 65 5.06 6.41 19.84
N THR A 66 6.27 6.18 19.33
CA THR A 66 7.48 6.09 20.17
C THR A 66 8.76 6.39 19.39
N ASP A 67 9.72 7.07 20.03
CA ASP A 67 11.06 7.30 19.48
C ASP A 67 11.83 6.00 19.22
N LYS A 68 11.43 4.92 19.89
CA LYS A 68 12.01 3.58 19.72
C LYS A 68 11.57 2.90 18.43
N CYS A 69 10.70 3.49 17.62
CA CYS A 69 10.22 2.85 16.39
C CYS A 69 11.33 2.66 15.34
N SER A 70 12.46 3.35 15.49
CA SER A 70 13.68 3.12 14.71
C SER A 70 14.42 1.82 15.11
N SER A 71 14.24 1.35 16.35
CA SER A 71 14.92 0.17 16.93
C SER A 71 14.34 -1.15 16.41
N ASP A 72 15.18 -2.17 16.30
CA ASP A 72 14.83 -3.56 15.97
C ASP A 72 14.81 -4.49 17.20
N THR A 73 14.99 -3.94 18.41
CA THR A 73 15.22 -4.75 19.62
C THR A 73 14.11 -4.70 20.66
N ASP A 74 13.01 -3.95 20.46
CA ASP A 74 11.97 -3.80 21.48
C ASP A 74 10.79 -4.78 21.25
N PRO A 75 10.83 -6.00 21.80
CA PRO A 75 9.83 -7.04 21.51
C PRO A 75 8.40 -6.64 21.90
N SER A 76 8.22 -5.62 22.76
CA SER A 76 6.90 -5.12 23.13
C SER A 76 6.13 -4.50 21.95
N LEU A 77 6.84 -4.13 20.89
CA LEU A 77 6.27 -3.59 19.66
C LEU A 77 5.83 -4.69 18.68
N GLY A 78 6.06 -5.97 18.98
CA GLY A 78 5.63 -7.09 18.13
C GLY A 78 4.13 -7.36 18.20
N LYS A 79 3.47 -7.45 17.05
CA LYS A 79 2.04 -7.74 16.92
C LYS A 79 1.77 -8.76 15.82
N SER A 80 0.83 -9.68 16.02
CA SER A 80 0.47 -10.70 15.02
C SER A 80 -0.29 -10.10 13.83
N CYS A 81 0.06 -10.57 12.63
CA CYS A 81 -0.37 -10.09 11.33
C CYS A 81 -1.12 -11.22 10.60
N SER A 82 -2.44 -11.12 10.52
CA SER A 82 -3.30 -12.19 9.95
C SER A 82 -3.01 -12.49 8.48
N GLN A 83 -2.64 -11.48 7.69
CA GLN A 83 -2.26 -11.63 6.27
C GLN A 83 -0.78 -11.99 6.08
N GLY A 84 0.01 -11.97 7.16
CA GLY A 84 1.42 -12.31 7.14
C GLY A 84 2.36 -11.31 6.43
N VAL A 85 1.87 -10.16 5.97
CA VAL A 85 2.73 -9.15 5.32
C VAL A 85 3.06 -8.02 6.28
N CYS A 86 4.34 -7.84 6.56
CA CYS A 86 4.88 -6.75 7.35
C CYS A 86 5.23 -5.56 6.44
N TYR A 87 5.08 -4.36 6.97
CA TYR A 87 5.42 -3.09 6.30
C TYR A 87 6.36 -2.27 7.18
N GLU A 88 7.30 -1.59 6.55
CA GLU A 88 8.09 -0.52 7.16
C GLU A 88 8.36 0.60 6.15
N ALA A 89 8.42 1.83 6.65
CA ALA A 89 8.82 2.98 5.86
C ALA A 89 9.70 3.96 6.63
N ILE A 90 10.59 4.61 5.88
CA ILE A 90 11.36 5.78 6.28
C ILE A 90 10.78 7.00 5.58
N ILE A 91 10.37 7.99 6.37
CA ILE A 91 9.76 9.23 5.88
C ILE A 91 10.55 10.42 6.42
N PRO A 92 11.20 11.22 5.57
CA PRO A 92 11.77 12.49 5.97
C PRO A 92 10.68 13.48 6.39
N LEU A 93 10.80 14.05 7.58
CA LEU A 93 9.87 15.06 8.09
C LEU A 93 10.63 16.05 8.98
N ASN A 94 10.49 17.36 8.71
CA ASN A 94 11.10 18.43 9.53
C ASN A 94 12.61 18.22 9.79
N LYS A 95 13.36 17.87 8.74
CA LYS A 95 14.81 17.53 8.79
C LYS A 95 15.16 16.33 9.67
N ARG A 96 14.18 15.51 10.04
CA ARG A 96 14.36 14.27 10.79
C ARG A 96 13.90 13.08 9.96
N VAL A 97 14.36 11.92 10.38
CA VAL A 97 13.94 10.63 9.83
C VAL A 97 12.87 10.07 10.75
N THR A 98 11.68 9.85 10.19
CA THR A 98 10.58 9.19 10.90
C THR A 98 10.36 7.79 10.35
N TYR A 99 9.80 6.93 11.19
CA TYR A 99 9.55 5.53 10.88
C TYR A 99 8.08 5.20 11.09
N VAL A 100 7.53 4.34 10.24
CA VAL A 100 6.25 3.67 10.47
C VAL A 100 6.42 2.19 10.16
N ARG A 101 5.92 1.33 11.03
CA ARG A 101 6.04 -0.13 10.94
C ARG A 101 4.72 -0.77 11.37
N GLY A 102 4.33 -1.86 10.74
CA GLY A 102 3.15 -2.61 11.17
C GLY A 102 2.76 -3.75 10.23
N CYS A 103 1.62 -4.35 10.51
CA CYS A 103 0.94 -5.20 9.54
C CYS A 103 0.49 -4.32 8.36
N TYR A 104 0.81 -4.69 7.13
CA TYR A 104 0.44 -3.86 5.97
C TYR A 104 -1.08 -3.66 5.86
N ALA A 105 -1.85 -4.72 6.15
CA ALA A 105 -3.31 -4.73 6.18
C ALA A 105 -3.93 -3.82 7.25
N SER A 106 -3.14 -3.30 8.20
CA SER A 106 -3.63 -2.31 9.17
C SER A 106 -3.62 -0.90 8.59
N PHE A 107 -2.87 -0.67 7.51
CA PHE A 107 -2.70 0.65 6.90
C PHE A 107 -3.50 0.83 5.62
N VAL A 108 -3.82 -0.26 4.92
CA VAL A 108 -4.54 -0.27 3.63
C VAL A 108 -5.62 -1.36 3.67
N GLU A 109 -6.84 -1.03 3.23
CA GLU A 109 -7.99 -1.95 3.26
C GLU A 109 -7.86 -3.11 2.28
N GLU A 110 -7.47 -2.80 1.04
CA GLU A 110 -7.22 -3.76 -0.03
C GLU A 110 -5.72 -3.78 -0.33
N THR A 111 -5.12 -4.97 -0.35
CA THR A 111 -3.70 -5.13 -0.64
C THR A 111 -3.51 -6.20 -1.69
N ASN A 112 -2.73 -5.88 -2.73
CA ASN A 112 -2.26 -6.90 -3.67
C ASN A 112 -0.95 -7.54 -3.19
N TYR A 113 -0.32 -7.05 -2.13
CA TYR A 113 0.81 -7.73 -1.51
C TYR A 113 0.33 -8.93 -0.70
N THR A 114 0.94 -10.08 -1.00
CA THR A 114 0.66 -11.39 -0.41
C THR A 114 1.99 -12.03 -0.02
N ARG A 115 1.97 -12.99 0.91
CA ARG A 115 3.21 -13.67 1.33
C ARG A 115 4.06 -14.20 0.17
N THR A 116 3.42 -14.65 -0.91
CA THR A 116 4.08 -15.22 -2.08
C THR A 116 4.79 -14.18 -2.94
N ASN A 117 4.26 -12.96 -3.05
CA ASN A 117 4.82 -11.92 -3.93
C ASN A 117 5.76 -10.94 -3.22
N VAL A 118 5.84 -10.98 -1.88
CA VAL A 118 6.84 -10.24 -1.09
C VAL A 118 7.98 -11.12 -0.57
N ASN A 119 8.16 -12.31 -1.15
CA ASN A 119 9.29 -13.19 -0.88
C ASN A 119 10.05 -13.50 -2.19
N PRO A 120 11.21 -12.87 -2.45
CA PRO A 120 11.98 -11.99 -1.54
C PRO A 120 11.31 -10.61 -1.31
N PRO A 121 11.72 -9.87 -0.25
CA PRO A 121 11.14 -8.57 0.10
C PRO A 121 11.06 -7.59 -1.08
N VAL A 122 10.04 -6.74 -1.09
CA VAL A 122 9.89 -5.68 -2.10
C VAL A 122 10.32 -4.36 -1.47
N CYS A 123 11.16 -3.59 -2.16
CA CYS A 123 11.65 -2.30 -1.67
C CYS A 123 11.48 -1.22 -2.74
N VAL A 124 10.92 -0.09 -2.34
CA VAL A 124 10.75 1.10 -3.17
C VAL A 124 11.40 2.26 -2.43
N TYR A 125 12.31 2.97 -3.08
CA TYR A 125 13.10 4.02 -2.44
C TYR A 125 13.50 5.09 -3.45
N GLY A 126 13.75 6.30 -2.95
CA GLY A 126 14.23 7.40 -3.78
C GLY A 126 14.63 8.63 -2.98
N PRO A 127 15.37 9.56 -3.62
CA PRO A 127 15.73 10.83 -3.01
C PRO A 127 14.47 11.70 -2.81
N TYR A 128 14.34 12.31 -1.64
CA TYR A 128 13.21 13.17 -1.28
C TYR A 128 13.44 14.61 -1.77
N GLY A 129 13.54 14.76 -3.08
CA GLY A 129 13.75 16.06 -3.72
C GLY A 129 15.04 16.76 -3.28
N LYS A 130 14.92 18.03 -2.87
CA LYS A 130 16.05 18.86 -2.39
C LYS A 130 16.16 18.88 -0.86
N ASP A 131 15.33 18.12 -0.16
CA ASP A 131 15.29 18.15 1.29
C ASP A 131 16.53 17.48 1.89
N THR A 132 16.86 17.90 3.10
CA THR A 132 17.94 17.34 3.89
C THR A 132 17.42 16.83 5.22
N VAL A 133 18.12 15.86 5.79
CA VAL A 133 17.94 15.40 7.16
C VAL A 133 19.24 15.54 7.93
N ILE A 134 19.12 15.79 9.24
CA ILE A 134 20.27 15.92 10.13
C ILE A 134 20.68 14.51 10.56
N ASP A 135 21.88 14.10 10.15
CA ASP A 135 22.49 12.84 10.59
C ASP A 135 23.13 13.04 11.97
N THR A 136 22.36 12.72 13.02
CA THR A 136 22.80 12.83 14.42
C THR A 136 23.90 11.82 14.77
N SER A 137 24.19 10.84 13.91
CA SER A 137 25.26 9.87 14.13
C SER A 137 26.65 10.41 13.78
N LYS A 138 26.74 11.46 12.96
CA LYS A 138 28.01 12.08 12.50
C LYS A 138 27.93 13.60 12.57
N ASN A 139 28.24 14.17 13.72
CA ASN A 139 28.43 15.62 13.95
C ASN A 139 27.26 16.54 13.55
N ASN A 140 26.02 16.01 13.42
CA ASN A 140 24.86 16.77 12.94
C ASN A 140 25.02 17.31 11.51
N ASP A 141 25.73 16.59 10.65
CA ASP A 141 25.81 16.91 9.23
C ASP A 141 24.43 16.83 8.56
N GLU A 142 24.11 17.77 7.68
CA GLU A 142 22.96 17.64 6.79
C GLU A 142 23.29 16.68 5.63
N LYS A 143 22.45 15.66 5.43
CA LYS A 143 22.53 14.69 4.34
C LYS A 143 21.27 14.75 3.48
N ALA A 144 21.38 14.27 2.24
CA ALA A 144 20.22 14.19 1.35
C ALA A 144 19.11 13.34 1.98
N ALA A 145 17.90 13.86 2.00
CA ALA A 145 16.74 13.13 2.47
C ALA A 145 16.40 11.99 1.50
N TYR A 146 16.09 10.82 2.06
CA TYR A 146 15.65 9.64 1.31
C TYR A 146 14.39 9.09 1.95
N ALA A 147 13.43 8.71 1.11
CA ALA A 147 12.30 7.91 1.52
C ALA A 147 12.46 6.47 1.04
N ALA A 148 11.94 5.54 1.81
CA ALA A 148 11.95 4.13 1.47
C ALA A 148 10.74 3.43 2.08
N ASN A 149 10.16 2.51 1.33
CA ASN A 149 9.11 1.59 1.75
C ASN A 149 9.59 0.17 1.50
N ARG A 150 9.27 -0.73 2.43
CA ARG A 150 9.62 -2.15 2.32
C ARG A 150 8.47 -3.02 2.80
N TRP A 151 8.17 -4.05 2.01
CA TRP A 151 7.23 -5.12 2.34
C TRP A 151 7.97 -6.43 2.44
N CYS A 152 7.66 -7.21 3.46
CA CYS A 152 8.35 -8.46 3.74
C CYS A 152 7.45 -9.44 4.48
N VAL A 153 7.90 -10.69 4.53
CA VAL A 153 7.40 -11.77 5.40
C VAL A 153 8.52 -12.18 6.32
N ASN A 154 8.18 -12.68 7.52
CA ASN A 154 9.21 -13.20 8.42
C ASN A 154 9.80 -14.50 7.85
N ALA A 155 11.11 -14.66 8.04
CA ALA A 155 11.75 -15.95 7.87
C ALA A 155 11.37 -16.88 9.04
N ASN A 156 11.53 -18.19 8.85
CA ASN A 156 11.15 -19.21 9.84
C ASN A 156 11.95 -19.14 11.16
N ASP A 157 12.98 -18.28 11.23
CA ASP A 157 13.94 -18.14 12.34
C ASP A 157 13.55 -17.08 13.39
N GLY A 158 12.41 -16.40 13.22
CA GLY A 158 11.82 -15.54 14.24
C GLY A 158 12.34 -14.10 14.27
N GLU A 159 13.23 -13.71 13.36
CA GLU A 159 13.56 -12.29 13.16
C GLU A 159 12.39 -11.56 12.50
N LEU A 160 12.00 -10.42 13.08
CA LEU A 160 10.92 -9.58 12.57
C LEU A 160 11.44 -8.84 11.34
N CYS A 161 10.91 -9.16 10.17
CA CYS A 161 11.49 -8.70 8.93
C CYS A 161 11.41 -7.17 8.77
N ASN A 162 10.40 -6.50 9.34
CA ASN A 162 10.13 -5.08 9.13
C ASN A 162 10.87 -4.14 10.11
N ALA A 163 12.13 -4.45 10.40
CA ALA A 163 13.01 -3.55 11.13
C ALA A 163 14.37 -3.33 10.48
N GLU A 164 14.51 -3.74 9.22
CA GLU A 164 15.75 -3.63 8.45
C GLU A 164 15.99 -2.20 7.95
N LEU A 165 14.93 -1.41 7.72
CA LEU A 165 15.09 -0.02 7.29
C LEU A 165 15.70 0.82 8.40
N LYS A 166 16.93 1.29 8.16
CA LYS A 166 17.69 2.23 8.99
C LYS A 166 18.24 3.35 8.12
N TYR A 167 18.02 4.58 8.54
CA TYR A 167 18.71 5.71 7.92
C TYR A 167 20.20 5.63 8.23
N SER A 168 21.01 5.43 7.19
CA SER A 168 22.43 5.14 7.30
C SER A 168 23.17 5.59 6.05
N GLU A 169 24.50 5.66 6.12
CA GLU A 169 25.34 6.00 4.98
C GLU A 169 25.11 5.14 3.76
N GLY A 170 24.85 3.84 3.95
CA GLY A 170 24.52 2.95 2.83
C GLY A 170 23.28 3.40 2.06
N LEU A 171 22.25 3.89 2.75
CA LEU A 171 21.01 4.34 2.13
C LEU A 171 21.22 5.57 1.23
N TYR A 172 21.93 6.59 1.72
CA TYR A 172 22.09 7.84 0.96
C TYR A 172 23.29 7.85 -0.01
N SER A 173 24.30 7.02 0.20
CA SER A 173 25.50 6.96 -0.66
C SER A 173 25.46 5.83 -1.70
N SER A 174 24.77 4.72 -1.41
CA SER A 174 24.74 3.53 -2.29
C SER A 174 23.44 2.73 -2.10
N PRO A 175 22.28 3.32 -2.39
CA PRO A 175 20.97 2.71 -2.09
C PRO A 175 20.76 1.36 -2.78
N SER A 176 21.28 1.16 -3.99
CA SER A 176 21.19 -0.14 -4.69
C SER A 176 21.90 -1.28 -3.95
N THR A 177 23.03 -0.98 -3.30
CA THR A 177 23.75 -1.94 -2.46
C THR A 177 23.03 -2.17 -1.14
N TYR A 178 22.47 -1.11 -0.55
CA TYR A 178 21.69 -1.18 0.68
C TYR A 178 20.46 -2.10 0.51
N PHE A 179 19.77 -2.00 -0.64
CA PHE A 179 18.58 -2.80 -0.96
C PHE A 179 18.85 -4.08 -1.76
N LYS A 180 20.09 -4.60 -1.77
CA LYS A 180 20.47 -5.76 -2.61
C LYS A 180 19.66 -7.04 -2.35
N LYS A 181 19.09 -7.18 -1.15
CA LYS A 181 18.22 -8.32 -0.78
C LYS A 181 16.75 -8.14 -1.15
N CYS A 182 16.38 -6.99 -1.70
CA CYS A 182 15.02 -6.70 -2.12
C CYS A 182 14.87 -6.77 -3.64
N THR A 183 13.67 -7.12 -4.08
CA THR A 183 13.20 -6.82 -5.42
C THR A 183 12.77 -5.36 -5.48
N ASN A 184 13.38 -4.58 -6.37
CA ASN A 184 12.83 -3.29 -6.78
C ASN A 184 11.86 -3.56 -7.96
N PRO A 185 10.64 -3.00 -7.97
CA PRO A 185 9.67 -3.19 -9.06
C PRO A 185 10.16 -2.69 -10.43
N GLY A 186 11.36 -2.11 -10.52
CA GLY A 186 11.98 -1.72 -11.79
C GLY A 186 11.42 -0.43 -12.35
N VAL A 187 10.84 0.41 -11.48
CA VAL A 187 10.28 1.71 -11.87
C VAL A 187 11.43 2.66 -12.21
N PRO A 188 11.46 3.24 -13.43
CA PRO A 188 12.50 4.21 -13.79
C PRO A 188 12.48 5.41 -12.85
N LEU A 189 13.67 5.83 -12.39
CA LEU A 189 13.80 6.91 -11.39
C LEU A 189 13.50 8.32 -11.93
N ASP A 190 13.42 8.48 -13.24
CA ASP A 190 13.36 9.77 -13.93
C ASP A 190 12.11 9.86 -14.85
N ARG A 191 10.92 9.65 -14.29
CA ARG A 191 9.66 9.90 -15.01
C ARG A 191 9.28 11.36 -14.94
N GLN A 192 8.75 11.89 -16.03
CA GLN A 192 8.24 13.26 -16.06
C GLN A 192 6.78 13.26 -15.64
N CYS A 193 6.47 13.95 -14.53
CA CYS A 193 5.11 14.08 -14.02
C CYS A 193 4.63 15.52 -14.10
N ILE A 194 3.32 15.74 -14.19
CA ILE A 194 2.76 17.09 -14.08
C ILE A 194 2.97 17.58 -12.65
N GLU A 195 3.39 18.83 -12.52
CA GLU A 195 3.53 19.51 -11.25
C GLU A 195 2.62 20.75 -11.23
N CYS A 196 1.70 20.81 -10.27
CA CYS A 196 0.85 21.97 -10.02
C CYS A 196 0.14 21.86 -8.67
N SER A 197 -0.36 22.97 -8.14
CA SER A 197 -1.22 22.99 -6.97
C SER A 197 -2.36 23.99 -7.16
N HIS A 198 -3.53 23.64 -6.62
CA HIS A 198 -4.72 24.47 -6.55
C HIS A 198 -5.37 24.30 -5.18
N PHE A 199 -5.66 25.41 -4.50
CA PHE A 199 -6.33 25.47 -3.20
C PHE A 199 -7.36 26.61 -3.23
N GLY A 200 -8.65 26.32 -3.04
CA GLY A 200 -9.73 27.31 -2.87
C GLY A 200 -9.89 28.32 -4.04
N GLY A 201 -10.97 28.21 -4.83
CA GLY A 201 -11.27 29.16 -5.92
C GLY A 201 -10.86 28.69 -7.32
N GLY A 202 -10.06 29.49 -8.05
CA GLY A 202 -9.78 29.36 -9.50
C GLY A 202 -8.31 29.16 -9.92
N GLY A 203 -7.65 28.09 -9.47
CA GLY A 203 -6.27 27.78 -9.81
C GLY A 203 -6.11 26.90 -11.04
N ASP A 204 -4.92 26.97 -11.63
CA ASP A 204 -4.57 26.40 -12.94
C ASP A 204 -3.95 25.00 -12.86
N CYS A 205 -4.37 24.17 -11.90
CA CYS A 205 -3.94 22.76 -11.86
C CYS A 205 -4.75 21.94 -12.88
N LYS A 206 -4.60 22.29 -14.15
CA LYS A 206 -5.24 21.63 -15.30
C LYS A 206 -4.43 20.42 -15.74
N ALA A 207 -5.10 19.51 -16.46
CA ALA A 207 -4.48 18.29 -16.99
C ALA A 207 -3.40 18.57 -18.05
N ASP A 208 -3.37 19.76 -18.63
CA ASP A 208 -2.45 20.22 -19.68
C ASP A 208 -1.36 21.16 -19.16
N SER A 209 -1.13 21.20 -17.84
CA SER A 209 -0.05 22.00 -17.25
C SER A 209 1.31 21.68 -17.91
N THR A 210 2.09 22.74 -18.12
CA THR A 210 3.43 22.70 -18.74
C THR A 210 4.55 22.65 -17.71
N THR A 211 4.22 22.74 -16.41
CA THR A 211 5.17 22.57 -15.32
C THR A 211 5.28 21.10 -14.97
N TYR A 212 6.52 20.63 -14.80
CA TYR A 212 6.82 19.23 -14.59
C TYR A 212 7.88 19.03 -13.51
N CYS A 213 7.72 17.95 -12.76
CA CYS A 213 8.74 17.40 -11.88
C CYS A 213 9.27 16.08 -12.47
N ARG A 214 10.35 15.58 -11.88
CA ARG A 214 10.96 14.29 -12.22
C ARG A 214 11.08 13.39 -11.00
N GLY A 215 10.64 12.15 -11.13
CA GLY A 215 10.72 11.14 -10.07
C GLY A 215 10.13 9.80 -10.50
N PRO A 216 10.17 8.76 -9.67
CA PRO A 216 9.69 7.43 -10.05
C PRO A 216 8.17 7.32 -10.10
N TYR A 217 7.45 8.09 -9.28
CA TYR A 217 5.98 8.06 -9.22
C TYR A 217 5.38 9.42 -9.47
N CYS A 218 4.38 9.47 -10.34
CA CYS A 218 3.53 10.63 -10.48
C CYS A 218 2.37 10.52 -9.49
N VAL A 219 2.11 11.61 -8.78
CA VAL A 219 1.09 11.67 -7.74
C VAL A 219 0.05 12.71 -8.09
N LYS A 220 -1.21 12.40 -7.76
CA LYS A 220 -2.32 13.34 -7.76
C LYS A 220 -3.08 13.22 -6.44
N TYR A 221 -3.18 14.34 -5.73
CA TYR A 221 -4.11 14.53 -4.61
C TYR A 221 -5.31 15.31 -5.11
N ASP A 222 -6.52 14.80 -4.90
CA ASP A 222 -7.76 15.44 -5.35
C ASP A 222 -8.84 15.34 -4.29
N GLY A 223 -9.30 16.47 -3.75
CA GLY A 223 -10.25 16.49 -2.65
C GLY A 223 -10.43 17.86 -2.02
N TYR A 224 -10.39 17.91 -0.69
CA TYR A 224 -10.75 19.07 0.11
C TYR A 224 -9.77 19.28 1.26
N LEU A 225 -9.37 20.53 1.47
CA LEU A 225 -8.64 20.99 2.65
C LEU A 225 -9.50 22.05 3.35
N ASN A 226 -9.88 21.81 4.59
CA ASN A 226 -10.79 22.67 5.35
C ASN A 226 -12.10 23.01 4.63
N GLY A 227 -12.61 22.07 3.82
CA GLY A 227 -13.83 22.24 3.02
C GLY A 227 -13.62 22.89 1.65
N ASP A 228 -12.46 23.49 1.39
CA ASP A 228 -12.12 24.07 0.09
C ASP A 228 -11.52 23.03 -0.85
N VAL A 229 -11.90 23.08 -2.13
CA VAL A 229 -11.38 22.17 -3.16
C VAL A 229 -9.87 22.33 -3.28
N MET A 230 -9.20 21.19 -3.33
CA MET A 230 -7.77 21.07 -3.48
C MET A 230 -7.44 20.05 -4.58
N THR A 231 -6.54 20.44 -5.49
CA THR A 231 -5.88 19.49 -6.39
C THR A 231 -4.38 19.76 -6.40
N VAL A 232 -3.58 18.74 -6.13
CA VAL A 232 -2.11 18.83 -6.18
C VAL A 232 -1.60 17.70 -7.07
N ARG A 233 -0.70 18.04 -7.99
CA ARG A 233 0.04 17.08 -8.82
C ARG A 233 1.52 17.27 -8.56
N THR A 234 2.22 16.17 -8.32
CA THR A 234 3.65 16.21 -7.99
C THR A 234 4.31 14.86 -8.29
N CYS A 235 5.57 14.74 -7.95
CA CYS A 235 6.36 13.52 -8.00
C CYS A 235 6.54 13.00 -6.57
N ALA A 236 6.59 11.69 -6.41
CA ALA A 236 7.00 11.06 -5.16
C ALA A 236 8.18 10.12 -5.39
N PRO A 237 9.11 10.04 -4.42
CA PRO A 237 10.22 9.09 -4.47
C PRO A 237 9.78 7.64 -4.24
N THR A 238 8.65 7.46 -3.57
CA THR A 238 8.12 6.15 -3.18
C THR A 238 6.59 6.15 -3.27
N THR A 239 6.00 4.96 -3.28
CA THR A 239 4.56 4.74 -3.10
C THR A 239 4.36 3.73 -1.98
N PRO A 240 3.37 3.88 -1.09
CA PRO A 240 3.01 2.85 -0.12
C PRO A 240 2.11 1.75 -0.72
N PHE A 241 1.89 1.75 -2.04
CA PHE A 241 0.98 0.83 -2.73
C PHE A 241 1.70 -0.12 -3.69
N SER A 242 1.02 -1.20 -4.05
CA SER A 242 1.47 -2.16 -5.06
C SER A 242 1.18 -1.65 -6.47
N GLY A 243 1.88 -0.62 -6.91
CA GLY A 243 1.76 -0.06 -8.26
C GLY A 243 0.82 1.13 -8.39
N ASP A 244 0.09 1.17 -9.51
CA ASP A 244 -0.79 2.28 -9.89
C ASP A 244 -2.14 2.16 -9.17
N GLU A 245 -2.40 3.02 -8.18
CA GLU A 245 -3.53 2.88 -7.27
C GLU A 245 -4.03 4.26 -6.79
N CYS A 246 -5.33 4.34 -6.47
CA CYS A 246 -5.96 5.51 -5.87
C CYS A 246 -6.67 5.10 -4.57
N VAL A 247 -6.32 5.72 -3.45
CA VAL A 247 -6.98 5.49 -2.16
C VAL A 247 -7.61 6.76 -1.62
N TRP A 248 -8.73 6.63 -0.92
CA TRP A 248 -9.34 7.74 -0.18
C TRP A 248 -8.67 7.86 1.18
N MET A 249 -8.21 9.06 1.53
CA MET A 249 -7.60 9.37 2.81
C MET A 249 -8.37 10.47 3.51
N GLU A 250 -8.58 10.30 4.82
CA GLU A 250 -9.07 11.34 5.71
C GLU A 250 -8.11 11.51 6.88
N SER A 251 -7.64 12.73 7.11
CA SER A 251 -6.75 13.09 8.22
C SER A 251 -7.16 14.45 8.80
N THR A 252 -6.61 14.77 9.96
CA THR A 252 -6.58 16.13 10.49
C THR A 252 -5.13 16.53 10.59
N SER A 253 -4.76 17.63 9.93
CA SER A 253 -3.36 18.05 9.85
C SER A 253 -3.15 19.34 10.62
N ASP A 254 -2.03 19.42 11.32
CA ASP A 254 -1.61 20.60 12.07
C ASP A 254 -0.93 21.62 11.14
N PHE A 255 -1.59 22.74 10.88
CA PHE A 255 -1.03 23.87 10.13
C PHE A 255 -0.58 24.97 11.06
N GLN A 256 0.71 25.31 11.04
CA GLN A 256 1.21 26.48 11.76
C GLN A 256 0.94 27.75 10.96
N LEU A 257 0.07 28.61 11.48
CA LEU A 257 -0.21 29.93 10.94
C LEU A 257 0.05 30.98 12.03
N PHE A 258 1.03 31.86 11.82
CA PHE A 258 1.37 32.95 12.76
C PHE A 258 1.68 32.48 14.20
N GLY A 259 2.29 31.31 14.37
CA GLY A 259 2.61 30.74 15.68
C GLY A 259 1.42 30.07 16.39
N ILE A 260 0.27 29.93 15.72
CA ILE A 260 -0.88 29.16 16.17
C ILE A 260 -0.96 27.89 15.32
N THR A 261 -1.13 26.73 15.97
CA THR A 261 -1.42 25.48 15.27
C THR A 261 -2.92 25.37 15.02
N LEU A 262 -3.31 25.26 13.75
CA LEU A 262 -4.69 25.05 13.32
C LEU A 262 -4.85 23.61 12.84
N GLN A 263 -5.81 22.90 13.39
CA GLN A 263 -6.21 21.59 12.91
C GLN A 263 -7.19 21.72 11.76
N LEU A 264 -6.71 21.43 10.55
CA LEU A 264 -7.55 21.50 9.35
C LEU A 264 -7.94 20.09 8.90
N PRO A 265 -9.23 19.82 8.65
CA PRO A 265 -9.65 18.55 8.11
C PRO A 265 -9.15 18.42 6.67
N TYR A 266 -8.54 17.29 6.38
CA TYR A 266 -7.98 16.93 5.10
C TYR A 266 -8.67 15.68 4.56
N LYS A 267 -9.22 15.75 3.35
CA LYS A 267 -9.88 14.61 2.71
C LYS A 267 -9.54 14.57 1.23
N ALA A 268 -8.84 13.55 0.75
CA ALA A 268 -8.46 13.48 -0.65
C ALA A 268 -8.28 12.07 -1.17
N TRP A 269 -8.48 11.91 -2.48
CA TRP A 269 -7.94 10.77 -3.22
C TRP A 269 -6.44 10.95 -3.39
N HIS A 270 -5.67 9.95 -2.99
CA HIS A 270 -4.23 9.85 -3.21
C HIS A 270 -3.99 8.84 -4.33
N CYS A 271 -3.69 9.34 -5.52
CA CYS A 271 -3.44 8.51 -6.70
C CYS A 271 -1.95 8.49 -7.04
N TYR A 272 -1.40 7.29 -7.17
CA TYR A 272 -0.02 7.02 -7.59
C TYR A 272 -0.02 6.31 -8.94
N CYS A 273 0.91 6.65 -9.81
CA CYS A 273 1.14 5.93 -11.05
C CYS A 273 2.59 6.02 -11.53
N SER A 274 3.03 5.04 -12.31
CA SER A 274 4.43 4.84 -12.71
C SER A 274 4.74 5.21 -14.18
N GLY A 275 3.74 5.65 -14.94
CA GLY A 275 3.87 6.10 -16.32
C GLY A 275 4.26 7.58 -16.46
N ASP A 276 4.88 7.96 -17.58
CA ASP A 276 5.15 9.38 -17.86
C ASP A 276 3.85 10.17 -17.99
N LYS A 277 3.76 11.29 -17.26
CA LYS A 277 2.61 12.19 -17.22
C LYS A 277 1.29 11.45 -17.01
N CYS A 278 1.26 10.45 -16.14
CA CYS A 278 0.06 9.66 -15.85
C CYS A 278 -0.88 10.30 -14.81
N ASN A 279 -0.42 11.34 -14.09
CA ASN A 279 -1.19 12.07 -13.07
C ASN A 279 -2.17 13.18 -13.56
N PRO A 280 -2.48 13.41 -14.85
CA PRO A 280 -3.68 14.14 -15.24
C PRO A 280 -4.97 13.32 -15.13
N SER A 281 -4.90 11.99 -15.15
CA SER A 281 -6.08 11.12 -15.09
C SER A 281 -6.92 11.38 -13.83
N SER A 282 -8.24 11.44 -14.01
CA SER A 282 -9.17 11.66 -12.90
C SER A 282 -9.38 10.40 -12.05
N ARG A 283 -9.13 9.20 -12.59
CA ARG A 283 -9.14 7.91 -11.89
C ARG A 283 -8.27 6.93 -12.65
N VAL A 284 -7.19 6.44 -12.05
CA VAL A 284 -6.41 5.33 -12.60
C VAL A 284 -7.18 4.04 -12.27
N SER A 285 -8.33 3.83 -12.91
CA SER A 285 -9.09 2.58 -12.81
C SER A 285 -8.72 1.72 -14.00
N SER A 286 -7.53 1.13 -13.94
CA SER A 286 -7.08 0.13 -14.90
C SER A 286 -7.59 -1.23 -14.44
N SER A 287 -8.79 -1.67 -14.87
CA SER A 287 -9.06 -3.09 -15.15
C SER A 287 -10.52 -3.49 -15.43
N LEU A 288 -11.57 -2.74 -15.09
CA LEU A 288 -12.94 -3.28 -15.25
C LEU A 288 -13.60 -3.06 -16.64
N LEU A 289 -13.19 -2.04 -17.40
CA LEU A 289 -13.89 -1.69 -18.65
C LEU A 289 -13.52 -2.54 -19.87
N LEU A 290 -12.40 -3.28 -19.86
CA LEU A 290 -12.05 -4.18 -20.97
C LEU A 290 -12.69 -5.59 -20.85
N SER A 291 -13.04 -6.03 -19.65
CA SER A 291 -13.60 -7.38 -19.42
C SER A 291 -15.04 -7.52 -19.90
N ILE A 292 -15.76 -6.41 -20.06
CA ILE A 292 -17.17 -6.40 -20.51
C ILE A 292 -17.27 -6.35 -22.05
N LEU A 293 -16.20 -5.98 -22.76
CA LEU A 293 -16.21 -5.85 -24.22
C LEU A 293 -15.73 -7.10 -24.97
N LEU A 294 -15.05 -8.06 -24.32
CA LEU A 294 -14.57 -9.26 -24.99
C LEU A 294 -15.62 -10.34 -25.35
N PRO A 295 -16.76 -10.53 -24.65
CA PRO A 295 -17.70 -11.58 -25.05
C PRO A 295 -18.62 -11.16 -26.22
N LEU A 296 -18.63 -9.89 -26.64
CA LEU A 296 -19.49 -9.40 -27.73
C LEU A 296 -18.90 -9.61 -29.14
N PHE A 297 -17.61 -9.91 -29.25
CA PHE A 297 -16.93 -10.10 -30.54
C PHE A 297 -16.65 -11.57 -30.90
N LEU A 298 -17.11 -12.52 -30.09
CA LEU A 298 -16.92 -13.97 -30.29
C LEU A 298 -18.23 -14.75 -30.39
N SER A 299 -19.27 -14.19 -31.00
CA SER A 299 -20.40 -14.97 -31.53
C SER A 299 -20.15 -15.33 -33.00
N PRO A 300 -19.67 -16.54 -33.33
CA PRO A 300 -19.60 -16.97 -34.71
C PRO A 300 -21.00 -17.22 -35.27
N PHE A 301 -21.22 -16.72 -36.48
CA PHE A 301 -22.27 -17.05 -37.43
C PHE A 301 -22.82 -18.48 -37.26
N ILE A 302 -24.09 -18.60 -36.85
CA ILE A 302 -24.90 -19.80 -37.08
C ILE A 302 -25.75 -19.52 -38.33
N PRO A 303 -25.49 -20.17 -39.49
CA PRO A 303 -26.39 -20.07 -40.63
C PRO A 303 -27.69 -20.86 -40.34
N PRO A 304 -28.85 -20.41 -40.83
CA PRO A 304 -30.10 -21.11 -40.63
C PRO A 304 -30.12 -22.40 -41.45
N PHE A 305 -30.37 -23.53 -40.78
CA PHE A 305 -30.74 -24.78 -41.44
C PHE A 305 -32.10 -24.61 -42.12
N SER A 306 -32.16 -24.86 -43.44
CA SER A 306 -33.40 -25.06 -44.17
C SER A 306 -33.90 -26.49 -43.93
N SER A 307 -35.13 -26.64 -43.42
CA SER A 307 -35.84 -27.93 -43.46
C SER A 307 -36.90 -27.90 -44.55
N SER A 308 -36.79 -28.86 -45.46
CA SER A 308 -37.86 -29.41 -46.30
C SER A 308 -39.03 -29.94 -45.49
#